data_AF-A0A538AE48-F1
#
_entry.id   AF-A0A538AE48-F1
#
_cell.length_a   1.000
_cell.length_b   1.000
_cell.length_c   1.000
_cell.angle_alpha   90.00
_cell.angle_beta   90.00
_cell.angle_gamma   90.00
#
_symmetry.space_group_name_H-M   'P 1'
#
loop_
_entity.id
_entity.type
_entity.pdbx_description
1 polymer ?
#
loop_
_entity_poly.entity_id
_entity_poly.type
_entity_poly.pdbx_seq_one_letter_code
_entity_poly.pdbx_strand_id
1 'polypeptide(L)'
;MQATKTPEARSCWSDSYWLEHCEEFSVETPQGKLGYVAAVDPRHEELVVISDYQVTRVPFRQIDLIDALGERIVLDTGRNRNANPMVRP
;
A
#
# COMPACT_ATOMS: atom_id res chain seq x y z
N MET A 1 0.64 3.22 -37.60
CA MET A 1 0.00 3.76 -36.38
C MET A 1 0.42 2.87 -35.22
N GLN A 2 1.34 3.29 -34.37
CA GLN A 2 1.64 2.62 -33.09
C GLN A 2 1.84 3.69 -32.04
N ALA A 3 0.97 3.71 -31.05
CA ALA A 3 1.00 4.62 -29.92
C ALA A 3 1.80 3.98 -28.78
N THR A 4 2.87 4.66 -28.39
CA THR A 4 3.33 4.92 -27.00
C THR A 4 3.26 3.77 -26.00
N LYS A 5 4.36 3.01 -25.87
CA LYS A 5 4.82 2.56 -24.55
C LYS A 5 5.75 3.64 -24.01
N THR A 6 5.18 4.60 -23.27
CA THR A 6 5.97 5.51 -22.45
C THR A 6 6.74 4.63 -21.47
N PRO A 7 8.08 4.73 -21.38
CA PRO A 7 8.80 4.03 -20.33
C PRO A 7 8.20 4.51 -19.01
N GLU A 8 7.53 3.60 -18.34
CA GLU A 8 7.23 3.62 -16.92
C GLU A 8 8.33 4.42 -16.22
N ALA A 9 8.00 5.64 -15.79
CA ALA A 9 8.90 6.51 -15.07
C ALA A 9 9.08 5.87 -13.69
N ARG A 10 9.89 4.80 -13.66
CA ARG A 10 10.39 4.17 -12.46
C ARG A 10 11.18 5.24 -11.78
N SER A 11 10.60 5.75 -10.72
CA SER A 11 11.21 6.76 -9.89
C SER A 11 12.65 6.35 -9.59
N CYS A 12 13.64 7.21 -9.84
CA CYS A 12 15.07 6.89 -9.69
C CYS A 12 15.50 6.66 -8.22
N TRP A 13 14.53 6.59 -7.31
CA TRP A 13 14.71 6.37 -5.89
C TRP A 13 14.33 4.93 -5.55
N SER A 14 15.11 4.29 -4.68
CA SER A 14 14.83 2.94 -4.22
C SER A 14 13.44 2.83 -3.61
N ASP A 15 12.78 1.68 -3.73
CA ASP A 15 11.45 1.45 -3.13
C ASP A 15 11.41 1.77 -1.62
N SER A 16 12.54 1.60 -0.93
CA SER A 16 12.74 1.99 0.47
C SER A 16 12.57 3.49 0.71
N TYR A 17 13.00 4.35 -0.22
CA TYR A 17 12.83 5.81 -0.10
C TYR A 17 11.36 6.21 -0.21
N TRP A 18 10.61 5.58 -1.13
CA TRP A 18 9.18 5.86 -1.27
C TRP A 18 8.36 5.27 -0.13
N LEU A 19 8.77 4.14 0.44
CA LEU A 19 8.14 3.60 1.66
C LEU A 19 8.22 4.58 2.82
N GLU A 20 9.31 5.33 2.97
CA GLU A 20 9.46 6.33 4.03
C GLU A 20 8.75 7.67 3.73
N HIS A 21 8.22 7.85 2.52
CA HIS A 21 7.59 9.09 2.04
C HIS A 21 6.26 8.85 1.31
N CYS A 22 5.51 7.85 1.75
CA CYS A 22 4.22 7.47 1.14
C CYS A 22 3.02 7.93 1.97
N GLU A 23 3.20 8.85 2.91
CA GLU A 23 2.07 9.47 3.61
C GLU A 23 1.05 10.03 2.61
N GLU A 24 -0.23 9.87 2.93
CA GLU A 24 -1.37 10.28 2.10
C GLU A 24 -1.55 9.47 0.80
N PHE A 25 -0.66 8.53 0.48
CA PHE A 25 -0.83 7.66 -0.68
C PHE A 25 -2.08 6.81 -0.51
N SER A 26 -2.82 6.63 -1.61
CA SER A 26 -3.99 5.76 -1.62
C SER A 26 -3.58 4.30 -1.59
N VAL A 27 -4.23 3.51 -0.73
CA VAL A 27 -3.97 2.06 -0.63
C VAL A 27 -5.09 1.30 -1.30
N GLU A 28 -4.74 0.51 -2.32
CA GLU A 28 -5.67 -0.23 -3.15
C GLU A 28 -5.49 -1.74 -2.97
N THR A 29 -6.62 -2.43 -2.93
CA THR A 29 -6.71 -3.89 -2.98
C THR A 29 -7.44 -4.30 -4.26
N PRO A 30 -7.39 -5.57 -4.69
CA PRO A 30 -8.22 -6.05 -5.79
C PRO A 30 -9.73 -5.86 -5.57
N GLN A 31 -10.18 -5.72 -4.32
CA GLN A 31 -11.58 -5.44 -3.97
C GLN A 31 -11.93 -3.95 -4.01
N GLY A 32 -10.93 -3.07 -4.17
CA GLY A 32 -11.10 -1.62 -4.20
C GLY A 32 -10.21 -0.90 -3.19
N LYS A 33 -10.49 0.39 -3.00
CA LYS A 33 -9.72 1.27 -2.12
C LYS A 33 -9.88 0.87 -0.65
N LEU A 34 -8.77 0.61 0.02
CA LEU A 34 -8.71 0.34 1.45
C LEU A 34 -8.72 1.62 2.28
N GLY A 35 -7.99 2.65 1.83
CA GLY A 35 -7.84 3.91 2.55
C GLY A 35 -6.65 4.73 2.06
N TYR A 36 -6.05 5.50 2.98
CA TYR A 36 -4.84 6.28 2.75
C TYR A 36 -3.80 5.98 3.82
N VAL A 37 -2.52 6.06 3.49
CA VAL A 37 -1.44 5.92 4.46
C VAL A 37 -1.45 7.13 5.40
N ALA A 38 -1.69 6.89 6.69
CA ALA A 38 -1.56 7.92 7.72
C ALA A 38 -0.15 7.99 8.30
N ALA A 39 0.54 6.86 8.38
CA ALA A 39 1.89 6.76 8.92
C ALA A 39 2.59 5.49 8.44
N VAL A 40 3.91 5.52 8.52
CA VAL A 40 4.80 4.38 8.23
C VAL A 40 5.46 3.98 9.55
N ASP A 41 5.41 2.70 9.91
CA ASP A 41 6.09 2.15 11.07
C ASP A 41 7.27 1.28 10.62
N PRO A 42 8.47 1.87 10.45
CA PRO A 42 9.65 1.13 10.01
C PRO A 42 10.18 0.15 11.06
N ARG A 43 9.74 0.24 12.33
CA ARG A 43 10.17 -0.69 13.39
C ARG A 43 9.46 -2.03 13.29
N HIS A 44 8.19 -2.00 12.87
CA HIS A 44 7.38 -3.20 12.67
C HIS A 44 7.24 -3.60 11.20
N GLU A 45 7.79 -2.80 10.28
CA GLU A 45 7.69 -2.98 8.84
C GLU A 45 6.23 -2.98 8.36
N GLU A 46 5.45 -2.00 8.81
CA GLU A 46 4.02 -1.87 8.51
C GLU A 46 3.61 -0.45 8.10
N LEU A 47 2.58 -0.34 7.28
CA LEU A 47 1.85 0.90 6.99
C LEU A 47 0.63 1.00 7.90
N VAL A 48 0.36 2.20 8.42
CA VAL A 48 -0.89 2.52 9.09
C VAL A 48 -1.81 3.17 8.07
N VAL A 49 -2.87 2.46 7.68
CA VAL A 49 -3.85 2.90 6.70
C VAL A 49 -5.12 3.34 7.40
N ILE A 50 -5.58 4.55 7.14
CA ILE A 50 -6.84 5.06 7.65
C ILE A 50 -7.89 5.09 6.55
N SER A 51 -9.12 4.73 6.91
CA SER A 51 -10.32 5.03 6.14
C SER A 51 -11.37 5.64 7.05
N ASP A 52 -12.52 6.03 6.49
CA ASP A 52 -13.56 6.78 7.20
C ASP A 52 -14.00 6.15 8.54
N TYR A 53 -13.85 4.84 8.70
CA TYR A 53 -14.37 4.10 9.87
C TYR A 53 -13.37 3.16 10.54
N GLN A 54 -12.15 3.04 10.04
CA GLN A 54 -11.20 2.04 10.55
C GLN A 54 -9.74 2.45 10.35
N VAL A 55 -8.89 1.92 11.23
CA VAL A 55 -7.43 1.95 11.10
C VAL A 55 -6.97 0.52 10.82
N THR A 56 -6.27 0.33 9.71
CA THR A 56 -5.74 -0.96 9.28
C THR A 56 -4.22 -0.92 9.28
N ARG A 57 -3.56 -1.91 9.88
CA ARG A 57 -2.10 -2.09 9.77
C ARG A 57 -1.80 -3.05 8.63
N VAL A 58 -0.96 -2.63 7.69
CA VAL A 58 -0.61 -3.38 6.49
C VAL A 58 0.89 -3.67 6.49
N PRO A 59 1.31 -4.93 6.68
CA PRO A 59 2.72 -5.29 6.61
C PRO A 59 3.34 -5.02 5.24
N PHE A 60 4.60 -4.57 5.18
CA PHE A 60 5.30 -4.27 3.92
C PHE A 60 5.33 -5.46 2.96
N ARG A 61 5.38 -6.69 3.48
CA ARG A 61 5.31 -7.93 2.69
C ARG A 61 4.00 -8.14 1.91
N GLN A 62 2.94 -7.36 2.20
CA GLN A 62 1.68 -7.40 1.46
C GLN A 62 1.65 -6.35 0.34
N ILE A 63 2.66 -5.50 0.23
CA ILE A 63 2.77 -4.50 -0.82
C ILE A 63 3.28 -5.19 -2.09
N ASP A 64 2.48 -5.13 -3.14
CA ASP A 64 2.83 -5.62 -4.47
C ASP A 64 3.58 -4.56 -5.27
N LEU A 65 3.09 -3.32 -5.21
CA LEU A 65 3.60 -2.21 -5.99
C LEU A 65 3.45 -0.88 -5.24
N ILE A 66 4.47 -0.04 -5.35
CA ILE A 66 4.42 1.38 -4.97
C ILE A 66 4.52 2.20 -6.25
N ASP A 67 3.42 2.85 -6.62
CA ASP A 67 3.38 3.77 -7.74
C ASP A 67 3.45 5.20 -7.20
N ALA A 68 4.69 5.69 -7.08
CA ALA A 68 4.99 7.02 -6.56
C ALA A 68 4.45 8.16 -7.43
N LEU A 69 4.27 7.94 -8.74
CA LEU A 69 3.74 8.97 -9.64
C LEU A 69 2.22 9.09 -9.53
N GLY A 70 1.55 7.96 -9.28
CA GLY A 70 0.12 7.91 -9.02
C GLY A 70 -0.25 8.05 -7.55
N GLU A 71 0.71 8.27 -6.65
CA GLU A 71 0.53 8.36 -5.20
C GLU A 71 -0.33 7.20 -4.66
N ARG A 72 0.01 5.98 -5.08
CA ARG A 72 -0.76 4.78 -4.75
C ARG A 72 0.10 3.58 -4.39
N ILE A 73 -0.41 2.76 -3.49
CA ILE A 73 0.16 1.49 -3.03
C ILE A 73 -0.84 0.39 -3.35
N VAL A 74 -0.40 -0.61 -4.10
CA VAL A 74 -1.21 -1.78 -4.44
C VAL A 74 -0.80 -2.93 -3.54
N LEU A 75 -1.79 -3.56 -2.90
CA LEU A 75 -1.57 -4.72 -2.05
C LEU A 75 -1.77 -6.02 -2.84
N ASP A 76 -0.84 -6.97 -2.69
CA ASP A 76 -1.06 -8.34 -3.11
C ASP A 76 -1.97 -8.99 -2.05
N THR A 77 -3.22 -9.30 -2.43
CA THR A 77 -4.07 -10.15 -1.59
C THR A 77 -3.66 -11.61 -1.73
N GLY A 78 -2.39 -11.91 -1.48
CA GLY A 78 -1.90 -13.27 -1.29
C GLY A 78 -2.51 -13.85 -0.02
N ARG A 79 -3.75 -14.38 -0.12
CA ARG A 79 -4.49 -15.14 0.91
C ARG A 79 -4.05 -14.84 2.35
N ASN A 80 -4.46 -13.71 2.92
CA ASN A 80 -4.30 -13.50 4.35
C ASN A 80 -5.24 -14.44 5.13
N ARG A 81 -4.75 -15.65 5.48
CA ARG A 81 -5.41 -16.63 6.36
C ARG A 81 -5.35 -16.23 7.85
N ASN A 82 -4.89 -15.02 8.17
CA ASN A 82 -4.79 -14.50 9.53
C ASN A 82 -5.61 -13.22 9.73
N ALA A 83 -6.72 -13.06 9.01
CA ALA A 83 -7.84 -12.31 9.59
C ALA A 83 -8.33 -13.15 10.78
N ASN A 84 -7.78 -12.92 11.97
CA ASN A 84 -8.26 -13.52 13.20
C ASN A 84 -9.74 -13.15 13.36
N PRO A 85 -10.71 -14.05 13.09
CA PRO A 85 -12.09 -13.78 13.39
C PRO A 85 -12.25 -14.10 14.87
N MET A 86 -12.78 -13.13 15.63
CA MET A 86 -13.29 -13.29 16.98
C MET A 86 -12.26 -13.17 18.12
N VAL A 87 -12.27 -12.01 18.77
CA VAL A 87 -12.31 -11.97 20.23
C VAL A 87 -13.61 -11.29 20.65
N ARG A 88 -14.64 -12.10 20.91
CA ARG A 88 -15.73 -11.85 21.86
C ARG A 88 -16.01 -13.23 22.48
N PRO A 89 -16.05 -13.35 23.81
CA PRO A 89 -17.11 -12.77 24.65
C PRO A 89 -16.71 -11.51 25.39
#